data_AF-A0A6L6QNJ3-F1
#
_entry.id   AF-A0A6L6QNJ3-F1
#
_cell.length_a   1.000
_cell.length_b   1.000
_cell.length_c   1.000
_cell.angle_alpha   90.00
_cell.angle_beta   90.00
_cell.angle_gamma   90.00
#
_symmetry.space_group_name_H-M   'P 1'
#
loop_
_entity.id
_entity.type
_entity.pdbx_description
1 polymer ?
#
loop_
_entity_poly.entity_id
_entity_poly.type
_entity_poly.pdbx_seq_one_letter_code
_entity_poly.pdbx_strand_id
1 'polypeptide(L)'
;MTTFRKSLLATAAALAVGIASAPAQASTFASAILDINNFRLLHSSGAAYSSTDFTILQGTNDAHATAALNNVFANGTSSIPILAGTPNVPHQCVGAPCPALANNDFTPFPSPPPVPGSFGYADQDLTGASITIGATPAGAHARTRADASTAMNSIASGNSDVGTSTTFQFTLGGSDTMTVAFDATPYTQAYVSLGSGPDANANARLSWSINIVDLTTRLPVFTYAPHELNADSVRSRTDAMPGILTYTLPTAAYGSTSPLLSAGTSYQITIQHNTLANALQQELPEPDSVAVLAVGMLAMSIALRRRKS
;
A
#
# COMPACT_ATOMS: atom_id res chain seq x y z
N MET A 1 -10.06 18.30 -65.00
CA MET A 1 -9.46 17.12 -64.32
C MET A 1 -8.49 17.45 -63.16
N THR A 2 -8.16 18.72 -62.90
CA THR A 2 -7.17 19.12 -61.88
C THR A 2 -7.74 19.35 -60.48
N THR A 3 -9.04 19.63 -60.37
CA THR A 3 -9.76 19.83 -59.09
C THR A 3 -10.03 18.52 -58.35
N PHE A 4 -10.36 17.44 -59.08
CA PHE A 4 -10.60 16.10 -58.52
C PHE A 4 -9.38 15.49 -57.81
N ARG A 5 -8.16 15.86 -58.24
CA ARG A 5 -6.91 15.40 -57.61
C ARG A 5 -6.52 16.21 -56.37
N LYS A 6 -7.04 17.44 -56.23
CA LYS A 6 -6.77 18.31 -55.06
C LYS A 6 -7.67 17.94 -53.88
N SER A 7 -8.93 17.59 -54.15
CA SER A 7 -9.86 17.10 -53.13
C SER A 7 -9.41 15.76 -52.53
N LEU A 8 -8.98 14.80 -53.36
CA LEU A 8 -8.54 13.47 -52.89
C LEU A 8 -7.33 13.52 -51.93
N LEU A 9 -6.39 14.43 -52.17
CA LEU A 9 -5.20 14.61 -51.33
C LEU A 9 -5.52 15.29 -49.99
N ALA A 10 -6.51 16.20 -49.96
CA ALA A 10 -6.96 16.84 -48.73
C ALA A 10 -7.73 15.86 -47.83
N THR A 11 -8.52 14.95 -48.42
CA THR A 11 -9.24 13.92 -47.66
C THR A 11 -8.31 12.85 -47.09
N ALA A 12 -7.22 12.49 -47.80
CA ALA A 12 -6.21 11.55 -47.31
C ALA A 12 -5.40 12.14 -46.13
N ALA A 13 -5.10 13.44 -46.14
CA ALA A 13 -4.45 14.12 -45.02
C ALA A 13 -5.37 14.23 -43.78
N ALA A 14 -6.67 14.47 -43.98
CA ALA A 14 -7.65 14.50 -42.89
C ALA A 14 -7.90 13.11 -42.28
N LEU A 15 -7.85 12.03 -43.08
CA LEU A 15 -7.93 10.66 -42.59
C LEU A 15 -6.65 10.21 -41.86
N ALA A 16 -5.46 10.65 -42.30
CA ALA A 16 -4.20 10.31 -41.62
C ALA A 16 -4.06 10.95 -40.23
N VAL A 17 -4.67 12.11 -39.99
CA VAL A 17 -4.73 12.75 -38.66
C VAL A 17 -5.77 12.06 -37.76
N GLY A 18 -6.81 11.45 -38.33
CA GLY A 18 -7.88 10.76 -37.58
C GLY A 18 -7.51 9.37 -37.03
N ILE A 19 -6.40 8.78 -37.47
CA ILE A 19 -5.91 7.45 -37.01
C ILE A 19 -4.68 7.61 -36.09
N ALA A 20 -4.41 8.81 -35.57
CA ALA A 20 -3.55 8.97 -34.41
C ALA A 20 -4.29 8.35 -33.21
N SER A 21 -4.16 7.02 -33.07
CA SER A 21 -4.51 6.27 -31.89
C SER A 21 -3.99 7.04 -30.67
N ALA A 22 -4.87 7.39 -29.74
CA ALA A 22 -4.46 7.92 -28.45
C ALA A 22 -3.33 7.03 -27.90
N PRO A 23 -2.23 7.60 -27.37
CA PRO A 23 -1.17 6.78 -26.84
C PRO A 23 -1.78 5.91 -25.74
N ALA A 24 -1.74 4.59 -25.90
CA ALA A 24 -1.95 3.67 -24.79
C ALA A 24 -0.75 3.88 -23.86
N GLN A 25 -0.88 4.83 -22.92
CA GLN A 25 0.22 5.18 -22.05
C GLN A 25 0.49 4.03 -21.09
N ALA A 26 1.75 3.62 -21.03
CA ALA A 26 2.19 2.62 -20.09
C ALA A 26 2.12 3.17 -18.65
N SER A 27 1.53 2.39 -17.74
CA SER A 27 1.26 2.75 -16.36
C SER A 27 1.55 1.57 -15.44
N THR A 28 2.03 1.87 -14.23
CA THR A 28 2.12 0.91 -13.13
C THR A 28 1.46 1.46 -11.87
N PHE A 29 0.89 0.55 -11.09
CA PHE A 29 0.24 0.88 -9.84
C PHE A 29 0.30 -0.25 -8.84
N ALA A 30 0.52 0.09 -7.58
CA ALA A 30 0.37 -0.81 -6.45
C ALA A 30 -0.43 -0.12 -5.33
N SER A 31 -1.27 -0.90 -4.65
CA SER A 31 -2.03 -0.48 -3.48
C SER A 31 -2.05 -1.59 -2.45
N ALA A 32 -1.85 -1.23 -1.18
CA ALA A 32 -1.90 -2.13 -0.06
C ALA A 32 -2.63 -1.43 1.09
N ILE A 33 -3.73 -2.00 1.56
CA ILE A 33 -4.53 -1.49 2.66
C ILE A 33 -4.80 -2.65 3.62
N LEU A 34 -4.56 -2.45 4.91
CA LEU A 34 -4.95 -3.39 5.94
C LEU A 34 -5.68 -2.67 7.06
N ASP A 35 -6.92 -3.09 7.27
CA ASP A 35 -7.76 -2.67 8.38
C ASP A 35 -7.86 -3.83 9.39
N ILE A 36 -7.32 -3.63 10.59
CA ILE A 36 -7.45 -4.51 11.74
C ILE A 36 -8.39 -3.86 12.73
N ASN A 37 -9.59 -4.41 12.88
CA ASN A 37 -10.61 -3.90 13.78
C ASN A 37 -10.79 -4.81 15.01
N ASN A 38 -11.27 -4.22 16.10
CA ASN A 38 -11.63 -4.94 17.33
C ASN A 38 -10.49 -5.83 17.88
N PHE A 39 -9.25 -5.37 17.75
CA PHE A 39 -8.07 -6.08 18.22
C PHE A 39 -8.02 -6.08 19.75
N ARG A 40 -8.00 -7.28 20.33
CA ARG A 40 -8.07 -7.50 21.77
C ARG A 40 -7.10 -8.60 22.20
N LEU A 41 -6.53 -8.40 23.39
CA LEU A 41 -5.85 -9.43 24.16
C LEU A 41 -6.82 -9.93 25.24
N LEU A 42 -7.12 -11.22 25.24
CA LEU A 42 -8.13 -11.83 26.10
C LEU A 42 -7.51 -12.87 27.04
N HIS A 43 -8.01 -12.91 28.26
CA HIS A 43 -7.79 -13.97 29.24
C HIS A 43 -8.30 -15.33 28.71
N SER A 44 -7.91 -16.42 29.38
CA SER A 44 -8.51 -17.74 29.15
C SER A 44 -10.02 -17.78 29.38
N SER A 45 -10.56 -16.85 30.18
CA SER A 45 -12.01 -16.69 30.42
C SER A 45 -12.75 -16.03 29.26
N GLY A 46 -12.04 -15.46 28.28
CA GLY A 46 -12.60 -14.66 27.18
C GLY A 46 -12.83 -13.18 27.51
N ALA A 47 -12.62 -12.76 28.76
CA ALA A 47 -12.60 -11.34 29.12
C ALA A 47 -11.33 -10.66 28.57
N ALA A 48 -11.42 -9.38 28.20
CA ALA A 48 -10.23 -8.64 27.80
C ALA A 48 -9.32 -8.38 29.00
N TYR A 49 -8.01 -8.51 28.79
CA TYR A 49 -7.02 -8.04 29.76
C TYR A 49 -7.26 -6.56 30.06
N SER A 50 -6.96 -6.16 31.29
CA SER A 50 -6.97 -4.79 31.80
C SER A 50 -5.56 -4.38 32.19
N SER A 51 -5.28 -3.09 32.17
CA SER A 51 -4.06 -2.50 32.75
C SER A 51 -3.77 -2.97 34.19
N THR A 52 -4.79 -3.34 34.96
CA THR A 52 -4.67 -3.85 36.34
C THR A 52 -4.23 -5.30 36.45
N ASP A 53 -4.26 -6.07 35.36
CA ASP A 53 -3.83 -7.48 35.34
C ASP A 53 -2.32 -7.62 35.23
N PHE A 54 -1.62 -6.49 35.06
CA PHE A 54 -0.18 -6.41 34.90
C PHE A 54 0.46 -5.72 36.09
N THR A 55 1.52 -6.30 36.63
CA THR A 55 2.36 -5.64 37.67
C THR A 55 3.34 -4.65 37.05
N ILE A 56 3.74 -4.92 35.81
CA ILE A 56 4.52 -4.02 34.95
C ILE A 56 3.80 -3.98 33.62
N LEU A 57 3.55 -2.78 33.10
CA LEU A 57 3.06 -2.57 31.74
C LEU A 57 3.69 -1.28 31.20
N GLN A 58 4.66 -1.44 30.31
CA GLN A 58 5.37 -0.32 29.70
C GLN A 58 5.66 -0.63 28.23
N GLY A 59 5.68 0.41 27.41
CA GLY A 59 5.95 0.27 25.99
C GLY A 59 5.53 1.49 25.20
N THR A 60 5.79 1.43 23.90
CA THR A 60 5.51 2.51 22.95
C THR A 60 4.65 1.99 21.81
N ASN A 61 3.69 2.83 21.43
CA ASN A 61 3.02 2.75 20.15
C ASN A 61 3.80 3.63 19.17
N ASP A 62 4.48 2.99 18.22
CA ASP A 62 5.27 3.66 17.20
C ASP A 62 4.55 3.59 15.86
N ALA A 63 4.25 4.74 15.26
CA ALA A 63 3.65 4.88 13.94
C ALA A 63 4.56 5.63 12.99
N HIS A 64 4.52 5.22 11.72
CA HIS A 64 5.33 5.75 10.63
C HIS A 64 4.46 5.78 9.36
N ALA A 65 4.71 6.74 8.49
CA ALA A 65 4.17 6.78 7.14
C ALA A 65 5.25 7.38 6.23
N THR A 66 5.54 6.76 5.09
CA THR A 66 6.54 7.24 4.13
C THR A 66 6.04 7.14 2.69
N ALA A 67 6.08 8.26 1.98
CA ALA A 67 5.82 8.32 0.54
C ALA A 67 7.10 8.69 -0.20
N ALA A 68 7.33 8.10 -1.38
CA ALA A 68 8.48 8.42 -2.19
C ALA A 68 8.18 8.47 -3.70
N LEU A 69 8.84 9.40 -4.39
CA LEU A 69 8.79 9.51 -5.84
C LEU A 69 10.13 10.06 -6.34
N ASN A 70 10.82 9.33 -7.21
CA ASN A 70 12.11 9.77 -7.80
C ASN A 70 13.13 10.30 -6.77
N ASN A 71 13.33 9.58 -5.66
CA ASN A 71 14.20 9.96 -4.53
C ASN A 71 13.76 11.21 -3.74
N VAL A 72 12.56 11.73 -3.98
CA VAL A 72 11.91 12.71 -3.11
C VAL A 72 11.05 11.95 -2.10
N PHE A 73 11.15 12.30 -0.82
CA PHE A 73 10.47 11.62 0.27
C PHE A 73 9.60 12.59 1.06
N ALA A 74 8.44 12.12 1.50
CA ALA A 74 7.65 12.71 2.58
C ALA A 74 7.47 11.65 3.65
N ASN A 75 7.81 11.98 4.90
CA ASN A 75 7.73 11.06 6.01
C ASN A 75 7.15 11.73 7.25
N GLY A 76 6.44 10.92 8.03
CA GLY A 76 5.93 11.31 9.33
C GLY A 76 6.11 10.17 10.32
N THR A 77 6.36 10.51 11.58
CA THR A 77 6.50 9.54 12.66
C THR A 77 5.80 10.04 13.91
N SER A 78 5.31 9.12 14.73
CA SER A 78 4.73 9.42 16.04
C SER A 78 5.03 8.28 17.00
N SER A 79 5.57 8.59 18.17
CA SER A 79 5.85 7.63 19.22
C SER A 79 5.17 8.08 20.51
N ILE A 80 4.23 7.29 21.01
CA ILE A 80 3.43 7.61 22.19
C ILE A 80 3.47 6.42 23.16
N PRO A 81 3.67 6.64 24.48
CA PRO A 81 3.57 5.56 25.45
C PRO A 81 2.21 4.85 25.38
N ILE A 82 2.19 3.51 25.56
CA ILE A 82 0.98 2.69 25.42
C ILE A 82 -0.21 3.18 26.25
N LEU A 83 0.07 3.73 27.44
CA LEU A 83 -0.97 4.21 28.36
C LEU A 83 -1.35 5.69 28.17
N ALA A 84 -0.65 6.42 27.29
CA ALA A 84 -0.83 7.85 27.11
C ALA A 84 -1.73 8.22 25.92
N GLY A 85 -1.90 7.31 24.95
CA GLY A 85 -2.75 7.53 23.79
C GLY A 85 -2.36 6.68 22.60
N THR A 86 -2.92 7.04 21.44
CA THR A 86 -2.68 6.35 20.17
C THR A 86 -2.01 7.28 19.16
N PRO A 87 -0.95 6.83 18.49
CA PRO A 87 -0.31 7.61 17.45
C PRO A 87 -1.19 7.67 16.20
N ASN A 88 -1.21 8.84 15.57
CA ASN A 88 -1.78 9.07 14.25
C ASN A 88 -0.80 9.95 13.49
N VAL A 89 -0.27 9.42 12.38
CA VAL A 89 0.61 10.17 11.49
C VAL A 89 -0.24 10.70 10.34
N PRO A 90 -0.31 12.03 10.12
CA PRO A 90 -1.01 12.58 8.97
C PRO A 90 -0.46 11.97 7.67
N HIS A 91 -1.32 11.80 6.68
CA HIS A 91 -0.94 11.20 5.42
C HIS A 91 0.29 11.87 4.79
N GLN A 92 1.13 11.06 4.16
CA GLN A 92 2.31 11.51 3.43
C GLN A 92 2.05 11.33 1.95
N CYS A 93 2.31 12.37 1.17
CA CYS A 93 2.19 12.29 -0.28
C CYS A 93 3.33 13.03 -0.96
N VAL A 94 3.88 12.42 -2.00
CA VAL A 94 4.87 13.03 -2.89
C VAL A 94 4.39 12.82 -4.32
N GLY A 95 4.41 13.88 -5.12
CA GLY A 95 4.01 13.83 -6.52
C GLY A 95 2.87 14.80 -6.84
N ALA A 96 2.50 14.86 -8.12
CA ALA A 96 1.46 15.75 -8.58
C ALA A 96 0.62 15.13 -9.71
N PRO A 97 -0.72 15.24 -9.63
CA PRO A 97 -1.47 15.57 -8.42
C PRO A 97 -1.39 14.45 -7.37
N CYS A 98 -1.27 14.85 -6.10
CA CYS A 98 -1.58 13.95 -4.98
C CYS A 98 -3.07 13.58 -5.02
N PRO A 99 -3.45 12.33 -4.66
CA PRO A 99 -4.84 11.95 -4.54
C PRO A 99 -5.59 12.90 -3.59
N ALA A 100 -6.81 13.31 -3.98
CA ALA A 100 -7.69 14.12 -3.13
C ALA A 100 -8.38 13.25 -2.06
N LEU A 101 -7.59 12.42 -1.37
CA LEU A 101 -8.04 11.60 -0.25
C LEU A 101 -7.98 12.44 1.03
N ALA A 102 -9.00 12.32 1.85
CA ALA A 102 -8.94 12.85 3.20
C ALA A 102 -7.92 12.05 4.03
N ASN A 103 -7.36 12.68 5.07
CA ASN A 103 -6.59 11.95 6.07
C ASN A 103 -7.45 10.84 6.70
N ASN A 104 -6.86 9.67 6.94
CA ASN A 104 -7.54 8.48 7.46
C ASN A 104 -8.61 7.91 6.51
N ASP A 105 -8.41 8.06 5.20
CA ASP A 105 -9.23 7.42 4.17
C ASP A 105 -8.59 6.11 3.70
N PHE A 106 -9.18 4.99 4.12
CA PHE A 106 -8.73 3.64 3.81
C PHE A 106 -9.62 2.95 2.76
N THR A 107 -10.39 3.73 1.99
CA THR A 107 -11.16 3.17 0.88
C THR A 107 -10.25 2.85 -0.30
N PRO A 108 -10.31 1.62 -0.85
CA PRO A 108 -9.55 1.28 -2.04
C PRO A 108 -9.94 2.18 -3.23
N PHE A 109 -8.97 2.48 -4.08
CA PHE A 109 -9.29 3.16 -5.34
C PHE A 109 -10.22 2.30 -6.20
N PRO A 110 -11.26 2.89 -6.83
CA PRO A 110 -12.27 2.14 -7.57
C PRO A 110 -11.73 1.52 -8.88
N SER A 111 -10.64 2.06 -9.42
CA SER A 111 -9.94 1.54 -10.59
C SER A 111 -8.46 1.90 -10.52
N PRO A 112 -7.55 1.01 -10.96
CA PRO A 112 -6.12 1.32 -10.93
C PRO A 112 -5.77 2.57 -11.79
N PRO A 113 -4.81 3.40 -11.34
CA PRO A 113 -4.31 4.63 -11.95
C PRO A 113 -3.62 4.50 -13.33
N PRO A 114 -3.29 5.65 -13.98
CA PRO A 114 -3.18 7.00 -13.42
C PRO A 114 -4.52 7.69 -13.20
N VAL A 115 -4.91 7.76 -11.94
CA VAL A 115 -5.94 8.63 -11.41
C VAL A 115 -5.48 9.00 -9.99
N PRO A 116 -5.00 10.23 -9.73
CA PRO A 116 -4.93 11.37 -10.64
C PRO A 116 -3.53 11.68 -11.22
N GLY A 117 -2.45 10.96 -10.88
CA GLY A 117 -1.08 11.27 -11.36
C GLY A 117 0.03 10.29 -10.96
N SER A 118 1.29 10.73 -11.08
CA SER A 118 2.48 10.02 -10.55
C SER A 118 2.71 10.45 -9.10
N PHE A 119 2.54 9.51 -8.16
CA PHE A 119 2.63 9.80 -6.73
C PHE A 119 3.08 8.58 -5.91
N GLY A 120 3.69 8.86 -4.76
CA GLY A 120 3.73 7.97 -3.61
C GLY A 120 2.77 8.48 -2.54
N TYR A 121 2.06 7.57 -1.87
CA TYR A 121 1.11 7.89 -0.81
C TYR A 121 1.21 6.90 0.35
N ALA A 122 1.07 7.39 1.56
CA ALA A 122 1.11 6.62 2.80
C ALA A 122 0.19 7.24 3.85
N ASP A 123 -0.60 6.41 4.54
CA ASP A 123 -1.50 6.85 5.60
C ASP A 123 -1.61 5.78 6.70
N GLN A 124 -1.89 6.22 7.92
CA GLN A 124 -1.92 5.41 9.13
C GLN A 124 -2.90 5.97 10.15
N ASP A 125 -3.67 5.09 10.80
CA ASP A 125 -4.49 5.46 11.93
C ASP A 125 -4.49 4.35 12.99
N LEU A 126 -4.31 4.71 14.26
CA LEU A 126 -4.50 3.82 15.40
C LEU A 126 -5.45 4.49 16.38
N THR A 127 -6.50 3.77 16.76
CA THR A 127 -7.43 4.21 17.80
C THR A 127 -7.74 3.06 18.76
N GLY A 128 -8.16 3.39 19.98
CA GLY A 128 -8.46 2.41 21.02
C GLY A 128 -7.21 1.73 21.61
N ALA A 129 -7.42 0.65 22.37
CA ALA A 129 -6.37 -0.12 23.02
C ALA A 129 -6.68 -1.61 22.95
N SER A 130 -5.65 -2.45 22.90
CA SER A 130 -5.80 -3.92 22.84
C SER A 130 -6.22 -4.54 24.18
N ILE A 131 -6.15 -3.75 25.26
CA ILE A 131 -6.55 -4.08 26.62
C ILE A 131 -7.48 -2.98 27.14
N THR A 132 -8.17 -3.25 28.23
CA THR A 132 -8.99 -2.28 28.95
C THR A 132 -8.07 -1.32 29.73
N ILE A 133 -8.27 -0.01 29.57
CA ILE A 133 -7.50 1.02 30.29
C ILE A 133 -8.49 1.89 31.05
N GLY A 134 -8.50 1.76 32.38
CA GLY A 134 -9.49 2.43 33.23
C GLY A 134 -10.91 2.02 32.84
N ALA A 135 -11.75 2.99 32.48
CA ALA A 135 -13.12 2.75 32.00
C ALA A 135 -13.22 2.51 30.49
N THR A 136 -12.12 2.65 29.74
CA THR A 136 -12.11 2.49 28.29
C THR A 136 -11.98 1.00 27.93
N PRO A 137 -12.98 0.41 27.24
CA PRO A 137 -12.95 -1.00 26.90
C PRO A 137 -11.86 -1.32 25.87
N ALA A 138 -11.40 -2.58 25.87
CA ALA A 138 -10.51 -3.10 24.84
C ALA A 138 -11.20 -3.19 23.46
N GLY A 139 -10.41 -3.01 22.41
CA GLY A 139 -10.86 -3.02 21.02
C GLY A 139 -10.10 -1.99 20.21
N ALA A 140 -8.82 -2.26 19.93
CA ALA A 140 -8.03 -1.37 19.09
C ALA A 140 -8.46 -1.49 17.62
N HIS A 141 -8.40 -0.36 16.91
CA HIS A 141 -8.63 -0.28 15.48
C HIS A 141 -7.37 0.31 14.85
N ALA A 142 -6.65 -0.50 14.09
CA ALA A 142 -5.41 -0.13 13.41
C ALA A 142 -5.62 -0.21 11.90
N ARG A 143 -5.33 0.87 11.19
CA ARG A 143 -5.53 0.97 9.74
C ARG A 143 -4.30 1.53 9.06
N THR A 144 -3.99 0.95 7.92
CA THR A 144 -2.73 1.17 7.20
C THR A 144 -2.99 1.20 5.72
N ARG A 145 -2.31 2.10 5.02
CA ARG A 145 -2.47 2.29 3.58
C ARG A 145 -1.16 2.70 2.95
N ALA A 146 -0.76 1.99 1.90
CA ALA A 146 0.36 2.29 1.02
C ALA A 146 -0.13 2.28 -0.43
N ASP A 147 0.05 3.38 -1.17
CA ASP A 147 -0.23 3.38 -2.61
C ASP A 147 0.94 3.98 -3.38
N ALA A 148 1.24 3.40 -4.53
CA ALA A 148 2.30 3.82 -5.43
C ALA A 148 1.75 3.85 -6.86
N SER A 149 1.88 4.94 -7.58
CA SER A 149 1.30 5.14 -8.92
C SER A 149 2.32 5.78 -9.86
N THR A 150 2.40 5.35 -11.12
CA THR A 150 3.16 6.07 -12.16
C THR A 150 2.46 6.07 -13.52
N ALA A 151 2.65 7.14 -14.31
CA ALA A 151 2.25 7.22 -15.72
C ALA A 151 3.13 8.09 -16.63
N MET A 152 4.31 8.52 -16.19
CA MET A 152 5.41 9.06 -17.03
C MET A 152 6.73 8.68 -16.37
N ASN A 153 7.82 8.53 -17.15
CA ASN A 153 9.19 8.14 -16.74
C ASN A 153 9.50 8.41 -15.26
N SER A 154 9.25 7.43 -14.39
CA SER A 154 9.37 7.63 -12.96
C SER A 154 9.43 6.30 -12.23
N ILE A 155 10.14 6.33 -11.12
CA ILE A 155 10.11 5.31 -10.09
C ILE A 155 9.26 5.89 -8.96
N ALA A 156 8.04 5.37 -8.75
CA ALA A 156 7.24 5.72 -7.59
C ALA A 156 7.22 4.55 -6.60
N SER A 157 7.60 4.81 -5.37
CA SER A 157 7.46 3.84 -4.30
C SER A 157 6.58 4.43 -3.21
N GLY A 158 5.48 3.74 -2.91
CA GLY A 158 4.61 4.02 -1.80
C GLY A 158 5.00 3.10 -0.65
N ASN A 159 6.06 3.45 0.08
CA ASN A 159 6.45 2.65 1.24
C ASN A 159 5.73 3.12 2.51
N SER A 160 4.42 2.84 2.63
CA SER A 160 3.74 3.11 3.90
C SER A 160 4.00 2.01 4.89
N ASP A 161 5.23 1.99 5.42
CA ASP A 161 5.50 1.25 6.63
C ASP A 161 4.64 1.81 7.74
N VAL A 162 3.47 1.23 7.96
CA VAL A 162 2.80 1.48 9.23
C VAL A 162 3.60 0.75 10.30
N GLY A 163 4.23 1.56 11.13
CA GLY A 163 4.46 1.20 12.50
C GLY A 163 3.12 0.95 13.17
N THR A 164 2.85 -0.31 13.47
CA THR A 164 2.65 -0.62 14.88
C THR A 164 3.64 -1.73 15.17
N SER A 165 4.94 -1.39 15.21
CA SER A 165 5.90 -2.22 15.94
C SER A 165 5.64 -1.99 17.41
N THR A 166 4.48 -2.44 17.88
CA THR A 166 4.06 -2.12 19.22
C THR A 166 4.76 -3.08 20.15
N THR A 167 5.72 -2.55 20.90
CA THR A 167 6.51 -3.36 21.82
C THR A 167 6.12 -3.02 23.25
N PHE A 168 5.60 -4.02 23.96
CA PHE A 168 5.27 -3.90 25.37
C PHE A 168 6.07 -4.89 26.18
N GLN A 169 6.66 -4.42 27.28
CA GLN A 169 7.11 -5.28 28.35
C GLN A 169 6.00 -5.40 29.38
N PHE A 170 5.70 -6.63 29.77
CA PHE A 170 4.71 -6.90 30.79
C PHE A 170 5.09 -8.01 31.75
N THR A 171 4.47 -8.01 32.93
CA THR A 171 4.49 -9.11 33.87
C THR A 171 3.07 -9.33 34.38
N LEU A 172 2.56 -10.55 34.25
CA LEU A 172 1.20 -10.88 34.68
C LEU A 172 1.12 -10.97 36.21
N GLY A 173 0.01 -10.48 36.77
CA GLY A 173 -0.32 -10.63 38.19
C GLY A 173 -0.74 -12.07 38.57
N GLY A 174 -1.21 -12.86 37.61
CA GLY A 174 -1.54 -14.27 37.74
C GLY A 174 -1.19 -15.04 36.47
N SER A 175 -0.87 -16.33 36.58
CA SER A 175 -0.52 -17.14 35.41
C SER A 175 -1.78 -17.39 34.57
N ASP A 176 -1.70 -17.14 33.27
CA ASP A 176 -2.84 -17.28 32.36
C ASP A 176 -2.36 -17.48 30.90
N THR A 177 -3.27 -17.83 29.99
CA THR A 177 -3.02 -17.76 28.56
C THR A 177 -3.43 -16.40 28.02
N MET A 178 -2.82 -15.99 26.91
CA MET A 178 -3.20 -14.78 26.19
C MET A 178 -3.75 -15.15 24.83
N THR A 179 -5.04 -14.88 24.62
CA THR A 179 -5.68 -15.03 23.31
C THR A 179 -5.64 -13.71 22.58
N VAL A 180 -5.04 -13.72 21.40
CA VAL A 180 -5.08 -12.63 20.44
C VAL A 180 -6.32 -12.82 19.57
N ALA A 181 -7.15 -11.79 19.44
CA ALA A 181 -8.36 -11.85 18.62
C ALA A 181 -8.60 -10.52 17.91
N PHE A 182 -8.95 -10.55 16.63
CA PHE A 182 -9.26 -9.37 15.82
C PHE A 182 -10.02 -9.74 14.55
N ASP A 183 -10.61 -8.73 13.92
CA ASP A 183 -11.22 -8.83 12.59
C ASP A 183 -10.32 -8.10 11.59
N ALA A 184 -10.01 -8.69 10.44
CA ALA A 184 -9.17 -8.05 9.43
C ALA A 184 -9.86 -7.95 8.07
N THR A 185 -9.63 -6.83 7.38
CA THR A 185 -10.05 -6.60 6.00
C THR A 185 -8.83 -6.27 5.15
N PRO A 186 -8.17 -7.29 4.55
CA PRO A 186 -7.00 -7.07 3.71
C PRO A 186 -7.39 -6.66 2.29
N TYR A 187 -6.63 -5.74 1.72
CA TYR A 187 -6.69 -5.38 0.31
C TYR A 187 -5.28 -5.18 -0.24
N THR A 188 -4.96 -5.87 -1.33
CA THR A 188 -3.77 -5.55 -2.13
C THR A 188 -4.10 -5.60 -3.61
N GLN A 189 -3.48 -4.70 -4.37
CA GLN A 189 -3.64 -4.64 -5.81
C GLN A 189 -2.31 -4.29 -6.46
N ALA A 190 -2.00 -4.97 -7.55
CA ALA A 190 -0.90 -4.65 -8.43
C ALA A 190 -1.41 -4.57 -9.86
N TYR A 191 -0.92 -3.58 -10.62
CA TYR A 191 -1.29 -3.34 -11.99
C TYR A 191 -0.09 -2.89 -12.81
N VAL A 192 0.05 -3.46 -13.99
CA VAL A 192 0.97 -3.03 -15.05
C VAL A 192 0.18 -3.03 -16.35
N SER A 193 0.21 -1.95 -17.12
CA SER A 193 -0.48 -1.89 -18.41
C SER A 193 0.16 -2.77 -19.48
N LEU A 194 -0.63 -3.18 -20.48
CA LEU A 194 -0.10 -3.82 -21.67
C LEU A 194 0.83 -2.86 -22.43
N GLY A 195 1.97 -3.37 -22.87
CA GLY A 195 2.94 -2.57 -23.62
C GLY A 195 3.87 -1.74 -22.74
N SER A 196 3.85 -1.89 -21.41
CA SER A 196 4.88 -1.32 -20.54
C SER A 196 6.27 -1.88 -20.88
N GLY A 197 7.31 -1.06 -20.76
CA GLY A 197 8.70 -1.44 -21.05
C GLY A 197 9.23 -2.56 -20.12
N PRO A 198 10.38 -3.17 -20.46
CA PRO A 198 10.89 -4.40 -19.83
C PRO A 198 11.19 -4.30 -18.33
N ASP A 199 11.32 -3.09 -17.79
CA ASP A 199 11.57 -2.87 -16.36
C ASP A 199 10.30 -2.44 -15.59
N ALA A 200 9.11 -2.47 -16.21
CA ALA A 200 7.89 -2.09 -15.53
C ALA A 200 7.45 -3.16 -14.52
N ASN A 201 7.27 -2.77 -13.26
CA ASN A 201 6.81 -3.68 -12.21
C ASN A 201 5.94 -2.97 -11.17
N ALA A 202 4.99 -3.70 -10.62
CA ALA A 202 4.17 -3.27 -9.50
C ALA A 202 4.11 -4.37 -8.44
N ASN A 203 4.29 -4.02 -7.17
CA ASN A 203 4.24 -4.95 -6.04
C ASN A 203 3.46 -4.34 -4.88
N ALA A 204 2.50 -5.09 -4.34
CA ALA A 204 1.78 -4.77 -3.12
C ALA A 204 1.84 -5.95 -2.15
N ARG A 205 2.08 -5.69 -0.87
CA ARG A 205 2.14 -6.71 0.19
C ARG A 205 1.64 -6.18 1.52
N LEU A 206 1.05 -7.07 2.31
CA LEU A 206 0.72 -6.85 3.71
C LEU A 206 1.65 -7.69 4.58
N SER A 207 1.86 -7.25 5.81
CA SER A 207 2.47 -8.08 6.84
C SER A 207 1.83 -7.78 8.19
N TRP A 208 1.45 -8.83 8.90
CA TRP A 208 0.97 -8.73 10.25
C TRP A 208 1.52 -9.87 11.08
N SER A 209 2.07 -9.56 12.25
CA SER A 209 2.54 -10.59 13.18
C SER A 209 2.43 -10.13 14.63
N ILE A 210 2.40 -11.11 15.52
CA ILE A 210 2.55 -10.90 16.96
C ILE A 210 3.48 -11.99 17.51
N ASN A 211 4.39 -11.59 18.39
CA ASN A 211 5.24 -12.53 19.11
C ASN A 211 5.38 -12.13 20.58
N ILE A 212 5.51 -13.13 21.45
CA ILE A 212 5.80 -12.97 22.87
C ILE A 212 7.13 -13.67 23.15
N VAL A 213 8.06 -12.95 23.77
CA VAL A 213 9.38 -13.43 24.17
C VAL A 213 9.49 -13.37 25.68
N ASP A 214 10.00 -14.43 26.30
CA ASP A 214 10.40 -14.40 27.71
C ASP A 214 11.72 -13.65 27.83
N LEU A 215 11.74 -12.55 28.59
CA LEU A 215 12.92 -11.70 28.72
C LEU A 215 14.05 -12.32 29.55
N THR A 216 13.75 -13.35 30.35
CA THR A 216 14.73 -14.10 31.13
C THR A 216 15.48 -15.10 30.26
N THR A 217 14.73 -15.92 29.50
CA THR A 217 15.32 -16.96 28.65
C THR A 217 15.70 -16.45 27.25
N ARG A 218 15.13 -15.32 26.83
CA ARG A 218 15.22 -14.73 25.48
C ARG A 218 14.71 -15.63 24.37
N LEU A 219 13.81 -16.56 24.69
CA LEU A 219 13.20 -17.45 23.73
C LEU A 219 11.77 -16.99 23.38
N PRO A 220 11.34 -17.15 22.12
CA PRO A 220 9.95 -16.93 21.75
C PRO A 220 9.06 -17.98 22.42
N VAL A 221 8.02 -17.51 23.10
CA VAL A 221 7.00 -18.34 23.77
C VAL A 221 5.75 -18.46 22.90
N PHE A 222 5.46 -17.45 22.10
CA PHE A 222 4.33 -17.42 21.19
C PHE A 222 4.68 -16.63 19.94
N THR A 223 4.23 -17.11 18.80
CA THR A 223 4.32 -16.41 17.50
C THR A 223 3.05 -16.71 16.73
N TYR A 224 2.43 -15.67 16.18
CA TYR A 224 1.27 -15.79 15.33
C TYR A 224 1.35 -14.80 14.17
N ALA A 225 1.21 -15.33 12.96
CA ALA A 225 1.21 -14.57 11.71
C ALA A 225 0.28 -15.30 10.73
N PRO A 226 -0.98 -14.87 10.56
CA PRO A 226 -1.92 -15.51 9.65
C PRO A 226 -1.38 -15.55 8.22
N HIS A 227 -1.49 -16.69 7.55
CA HIS A 227 -0.96 -16.84 6.19
C HIS A 227 -1.69 -15.89 5.22
N GLU A 228 -2.98 -15.69 5.42
CA GLU A 228 -3.87 -14.88 4.62
C GLU A 228 -3.43 -13.40 4.59
N LEU A 229 -3.01 -12.88 5.74
CA LEU A 229 -2.56 -11.49 5.88
C LEU A 229 -1.08 -11.28 5.51
N ASN A 230 -0.33 -12.36 5.31
CA ASN A 230 1.09 -12.30 4.98
C ASN A 230 1.31 -12.83 3.58
N ALA A 231 1.50 -14.15 3.43
CA ALA A 231 1.88 -14.78 2.17
C ALA A 231 0.82 -14.63 1.07
N ASP A 232 -0.47 -14.82 1.37
CA ASP A 232 -1.52 -14.73 0.34
C ASP A 232 -1.80 -13.31 -0.13
N SER A 233 -1.41 -12.30 0.66
CA SER A 233 -1.62 -10.89 0.34
C SER A 233 -0.63 -10.34 -0.69
N VAL A 234 0.45 -11.07 -1.00
CA VAL A 234 1.50 -10.58 -1.90
C VAL A 234 1.02 -10.58 -3.35
N ARG A 235 1.01 -9.41 -3.97
CA ARG A 235 0.54 -9.21 -5.35
C ARG A 235 1.61 -8.52 -6.17
N SER A 236 1.88 -9.07 -7.35
CA SER A 236 2.91 -8.58 -8.26
C SER A 236 2.45 -8.66 -9.71
N ARG A 237 2.85 -7.66 -10.50
CA ARG A 237 2.67 -7.57 -11.94
C ARG A 237 3.93 -7.01 -12.56
N THR A 238 4.26 -7.47 -13.77
CA THR A 238 5.41 -7.00 -14.55
C THR A 238 5.00 -6.83 -16.02
N ASP A 239 5.88 -6.28 -16.83
CA ASP A 239 5.78 -6.22 -18.29
C ASP A 239 5.48 -7.59 -18.95
N ALA A 240 6.08 -8.66 -18.43
CA ALA A 240 5.91 -10.03 -18.93
C ALA A 240 4.54 -10.65 -18.57
N MET A 241 3.88 -10.11 -17.53
CA MET A 241 2.55 -10.55 -17.10
C MET A 241 1.71 -9.33 -16.73
N PRO A 242 1.29 -8.54 -17.73
CA PRO A 242 0.55 -7.30 -17.51
C PRO A 242 -0.90 -7.58 -17.14
N GLY A 243 -1.61 -6.51 -16.80
CA GLY A 243 -2.97 -6.51 -16.31
C GLY A 243 -3.04 -6.28 -14.80
N ILE A 244 -4.20 -6.57 -14.23
CA ILE A 244 -4.49 -6.34 -12.82
C ILE A 244 -4.42 -7.67 -12.04
N LEU A 245 -3.95 -7.60 -10.80
CA LEU A 245 -4.19 -8.63 -9.79
C LEU A 245 -4.66 -7.96 -8.52
N THR A 246 -5.74 -8.48 -7.97
CA THR A 246 -6.27 -8.00 -6.69
C THR A 246 -6.36 -9.17 -5.72
N TYR A 247 -5.95 -8.93 -4.48
CA TYR A 247 -6.35 -9.71 -3.32
C TYR A 247 -7.33 -8.87 -2.53
N THR A 248 -8.49 -9.44 -2.27
CA THR A 248 -9.44 -8.86 -1.33
C THR A 248 -10.17 -10.01 -0.68
N LEU A 249 -10.30 -9.93 0.64
CA LEU A 249 -11.16 -10.82 1.40
C LEU A 249 -12.26 -10.00 2.06
N PRO A 250 -13.46 -10.57 2.23
CA PRO A 250 -14.40 -10.01 3.19
C PRO A 250 -13.75 -9.98 4.58
N THR A 251 -14.24 -9.11 5.46
CA THR A 251 -13.79 -9.07 6.84
C THR A 251 -13.89 -10.45 7.48
N ALA A 252 -12.77 -10.94 8.01
CA ALA A 252 -12.66 -12.25 8.64
C ALA A 252 -12.07 -12.15 10.03
N ALA A 253 -12.51 -13.04 10.92
CA ALA A 253 -12.01 -13.13 12.28
C ALA A 253 -10.72 -13.96 12.33
N TYR A 254 -9.72 -13.45 13.02
CA TYR A 254 -8.43 -14.07 13.24
C TYR A 254 -8.16 -14.16 14.73
N GLY A 255 -7.45 -15.20 15.15
CA GLY A 255 -7.02 -15.33 16.52
C GLY A 255 -6.19 -16.56 16.80
N SER A 256 -5.43 -16.48 17.89
CA SER A 256 -4.61 -17.58 18.39
C SER A 256 -4.30 -17.36 19.86
N THR A 257 -4.11 -18.46 20.59
CA THR A 257 -3.91 -18.45 22.04
C THR A 257 -2.49 -18.89 22.35
N SER A 258 -1.80 -18.12 23.19
CA SER A 258 -0.46 -18.47 23.68
C SER A 258 -0.48 -19.71 24.57
N PRO A 259 0.67 -20.38 24.76
CA PRO A 259 0.88 -21.23 25.92
C PRO A 259 0.67 -20.46 27.23
N LEU A 260 0.61 -21.19 28.34
CA LEU A 260 0.53 -20.60 29.67
C LEU A 260 1.71 -19.65 29.92
N LEU A 261 1.41 -18.40 30.22
CA LEU A 261 2.36 -17.38 30.65
C LEU A 261 2.40 -17.37 32.17
N SER A 262 3.59 -17.47 32.76
CA SER A 262 3.76 -17.57 34.21
C SER A 262 3.66 -16.19 34.87
N ALA A 263 2.96 -16.10 36.00
CA ALA A 263 3.00 -14.93 36.86
C ALA A 263 4.44 -14.61 37.30
N GLY A 264 4.75 -13.33 37.47
CA GLY A 264 6.07 -12.88 37.91
C GLY A 264 7.19 -12.97 36.87
N THR A 265 6.95 -13.59 35.70
CA THR A 265 7.90 -13.59 34.58
C THR A 265 7.70 -12.34 33.72
N SER A 266 8.80 -11.69 33.36
CA SER A 266 8.78 -10.57 32.41
C SER A 266 8.78 -11.06 30.96
N TYR A 267 7.76 -10.66 30.22
CA TYR A 267 7.61 -10.94 28.81
C TYR A 267 7.69 -9.65 28.00
N GLN A 268 8.07 -9.79 26.73
CA GLN A 268 7.95 -8.74 25.73
C GLN A 268 7.03 -9.23 24.63
N ILE A 269 5.96 -8.49 24.37
CA ILE A 269 5.10 -8.70 23.21
C ILE A 269 5.46 -7.66 22.16
N THR A 270 5.64 -8.10 20.92
CA THR A 270 5.81 -7.23 19.77
C THR A 270 4.71 -7.55 18.78
N ILE A 271 3.95 -6.53 18.39
CA ILE A 271 3.00 -6.58 17.28
C ILE A 271 3.68 -5.90 16.10
N GLN A 272 3.44 -6.36 14.88
CA GLN A 272 3.86 -5.71 13.65
C GLN A 272 2.68 -5.65 12.69
N HIS A 273 2.48 -4.52 12.04
CA HIS A 273 1.36 -4.29 11.13
C HIS A 273 1.77 -3.35 10.00
N ASN A 274 2.17 -3.90 8.86
CA ASN A 274 2.78 -3.18 7.75
C ASN A 274 2.04 -3.37 6.42
N THR A 275 2.00 -2.31 5.60
CA THR A 275 1.57 -2.29 4.19
C THR A 275 2.70 -1.80 3.30
N LEU A 276 2.97 -2.42 2.16
CA LEU A 276 3.99 -1.91 1.25
C LEU A 276 3.52 -1.97 -0.19
N ALA A 277 3.70 -0.87 -0.91
CA ALA A 277 3.37 -0.73 -2.32
C ALA A 277 4.55 -0.13 -3.10
N ASN A 278 4.87 -0.68 -4.26
CA ASN A 278 5.92 -0.17 -5.13
C ASN A 278 5.51 -0.26 -6.59
N ALA A 279 5.84 0.76 -7.38
CA ALA A 279 5.50 0.88 -8.80
C ALA A 279 6.66 1.49 -9.60
N LEU A 280 7.27 0.70 -10.47
CA LEU A 280 8.35 1.12 -11.37
C LEU A 280 7.81 1.19 -12.80
N GLN A 281 8.15 2.24 -13.55
CA GLN A 281 7.85 2.37 -14.96
C GLN A 281 9.06 2.95 -15.71
N GLN A 282 9.48 2.26 -16.77
CA GLN A 282 10.54 2.70 -17.68
C GLN A 282 9.95 3.22 -19.00
N GLU A 283 10.70 4.10 -19.67
CA GLU A 283 10.36 4.69 -20.96
C GLU A 283 10.14 3.62 -22.04
N LEU A 284 9.08 3.79 -22.82
CA LEU A 284 9.01 3.24 -24.17
C LEU A 284 9.43 4.35 -25.13
N PRO A 285 10.30 4.06 -26.12
CA PRO A 285 10.50 4.99 -27.23
C PRO A 285 9.14 5.37 -27.80
N GLU A 286 8.90 6.67 -27.98
CA GLU A 286 7.60 7.17 -28.46
C GLU A 286 7.11 6.34 -29.64
N PRO A 287 5.80 5.99 -29.70
CA PRO A 287 5.29 5.13 -30.74
C PRO A 287 5.67 5.69 -32.11
N ASP A 288 6.07 4.80 -33.03
CA ASP A 288 6.47 5.06 -34.42
C ASP A 288 5.56 6.05 -35.17
N SER A 289 4.37 6.35 -34.67
CA SER A 289 3.54 7.50 -35.02
C SER A 289 4.30 8.83 -35.23
N VAL A 290 5.32 9.18 -34.43
CA VAL A 290 6.12 10.40 -34.67
C VAL A 290 7.04 10.23 -35.88
N ALA A 291 7.63 9.04 -36.05
CA ALA A 291 8.40 8.72 -37.25
C ALA A 291 7.52 8.66 -38.50
N VAL A 292 6.30 8.13 -38.41
CA VAL A 292 5.31 8.06 -39.49
C VAL A 292 4.77 9.46 -39.83
N LEU A 293 4.53 10.31 -38.84
CA LEU A 293 4.20 11.71 -39.04
C LEU A 293 5.35 12.47 -39.72
N ALA A 294 6.59 12.27 -39.24
CA ALA A 294 7.77 12.89 -39.82
C ALA A 294 8.02 12.44 -41.27
N VAL A 295 7.87 11.14 -41.56
CA VAL A 295 7.95 10.57 -42.91
C VAL A 295 6.79 11.08 -43.77
N GLY A 296 5.58 11.17 -43.22
CA GLY A 296 4.41 11.74 -43.90
C GLY A 296 4.62 13.21 -44.28
N MET A 297 5.15 14.02 -43.36
CA MET A 297 5.51 15.42 -43.62
C MET A 297 6.65 15.53 -44.64
N LEU A 298 7.66 14.67 -44.57
CA LEU A 298 8.75 14.63 -45.56
C LEU A 298 8.23 14.28 -46.96
N ALA A 299 7.35 13.27 -47.07
CA ALA A 299 6.73 12.88 -48.32
C ALA A 299 5.86 14.00 -48.91
N MET A 300 5.09 14.70 -48.08
CA MET A 300 4.31 15.88 -48.50
C MET A 300 5.23 17.02 -48.97
N SER A 301 6.35 17.25 -48.29
CA SER A 301 7.35 18.27 -48.65
C SER A 301 7.96 18.00 -50.03
N ILE A 302 8.32 16.74 -50.31
CA ILE A 302 8.89 16.33 -51.60
C ILE A 302 7.85 16.43 -52.73
N ALA A 303 6.60 16.01 -52.47
CA ALA A 303 5.52 16.10 -53.45
C ALA A 303 5.16 17.55 -53.81
N LEU A 304 5.22 18.48 -52.84
CA LEU A 304 4.97 19.90 -53.07
C LEU A 304 6.09 20.58 -53.88
N ARG A 305 7.35 20.17 -53.71
CA ARG A 305 8.47 20.68 -54.53
C ARG A 305 8.38 20.24 -55.98
N ARG A 306 7.99 18.98 -56.24
CA ARG A 306 7.80 18.46 -57.61
C ARG A 306 6.68 19.11 -58.41
N ARG A 307 5.78 19.88 -57.77
CA ARG A 307 4.71 20.63 -58.46
C ARG A 307 5.12 22.04 -58.90
N LYS A 308 6.27 22.54 -58.47
CA LYS A 308 6.79 23.87 -58.83
C LYS A 308 7.90 23.84 -59.90
N SER A 309 8.39 22.66 -60.26
CA SER A 309 9.26 22.44 -61.42
C SER A 309 8.48 21.82 -62.56
#